data_AF-A0A553KF60-F1
#
_entry.id   AF-A0A553KF60-F1
#
_cell.length_a   1.000
_cell.length_b   1.000
_cell.length_c   1.000
_cell.angle_alpha   90.00
_cell.angle_beta   90.00
_cell.angle_gamma   90.00
#
_symmetry.space_group_name_H-M   'P 1'
#
loop_
_entity.id
_entity.type
_entity.pdbx_description
1 polymer ?
#
loop_
_entity_poly.entity_id
_entity_poly.type
_entity_poly.pdbx_seq_one_letter_code
_entity_poly.pdbx_strand_id
1 'polypeptide(L)'
;RFIEAAEYCARNPQIRKLALYDADIWFCAPGFDLFSQIGDDRIHACPDPLFCTFVVTPLIGERRDHHWRLVVDEVSARHGGALQAGLVAGTADAWTRYAGHLRDCIARIGTDFQECFGIDTTFLHLWSAQGETALLDPVQNFVSK
;
A
#
# COMPACT_ATOMS: atom_id res chain seq x y z
N ARG A 1 -11.15 18.09 4.18
CA ARG A 1 -10.04 17.77 5.12
C ARG A 1 -9.69 16.31 4.87
N PHE A 2 -8.42 15.98 4.65
CA PHE A 2 -7.98 14.60 4.47
C PHE A 2 -8.09 13.82 5.80
N ILE A 3 -8.33 12.52 5.71
CA ILE A 3 -8.33 11.60 6.86
C ILE A 3 -7.09 10.73 6.74
N GLU A 4 -6.21 10.79 7.73
CA GLU A 4 -5.03 9.92 7.83
C GLU A 4 -5.40 8.68 8.67
N ALA A 5 -5.10 7.48 8.15
CA ALA A 5 -5.38 6.22 8.84
C ALA A 5 -4.78 6.15 10.25
N ALA A 6 -3.51 6.54 10.40
CA ALA A 6 -2.84 6.55 11.69
C ALA A 6 -3.48 7.55 12.67
N GLU A 7 -3.81 8.76 12.22
CA GLU A 7 -4.52 9.75 13.06
C GLU A 7 -5.90 9.22 13.47
N TYR A 8 -6.61 8.56 12.56
CA TYR A 8 -7.91 7.97 12.86
C TYR A 8 -7.81 6.88 13.92
N CYS A 9 -6.84 5.97 13.81
CA CYS A 9 -6.56 4.96 14.85
C CYS A 9 -6.16 5.60 16.18
N ALA A 10 -5.27 6.61 16.18
CA ALA A 10 -4.83 7.29 17.39
C ALA A 10 -5.99 7.97 18.15
N ARG A 11 -6.95 8.54 17.42
CA ARG A 11 -8.17 9.15 17.99
C ARG A 11 -9.23 8.13 18.41
N ASN A 12 -9.09 6.87 18.01
CA ASN A 12 -10.04 5.79 18.27
C ASN A 12 -9.28 4.54 18.76
N PRO A 13 -8.74 4.55 20.00
CA PRO A 13 -7.86 3.49 20.50
C PRO A 13 -8.53 2.10 20.59
N GLN A 14 -9.86 2.03 20.51
CA GLN A 14 -10.61 0.77 20.39
C GLN A 14 -10.39 0.06 19.04
N ILE A 15 -9.96 0.79 18.00
CA ILE A 15 -9.71 0.25 16.65
C ILE A 15 -8.31 -0.35 16.62
N ARG A 16 -8.25 -1.69 16.67
CA ARG A 16 -6.97 -2.42 16.61
C ARG A 16 -6.48 -2.71 15.20
N LYS A 17 -7.42 -2.85 14.26
CA LYS A 17 -7.17 -3.11 12.84
C LYS A 17 -8.03 -2.17 12.02
N LEU A 18 -7.48 -1.65 10.94
CA LEU A 18 -8.16 -0.75 10.00
C LEU A 18 -7.86 -1.20 8.58
N ALA A 19 -8.89 -1.19 7.74
CA ALA A 19 -8.79 -1.43 6.31
C ALA A 19 -9.32 -0.20 5.56
N LEU A 20 -8.60 0.18 4.51
CA LEU A 20 -9.01 1.20 3.54
C LEU A 20 -9.30 0.49 2.21
N TYR A 21 -10.44 0.82 1.63
CA TYR A 21 -10.86 0.36 0.32
C TYR A 21 -10.98 1.55 -0.61
N ASP A 22 -10.70 1.35 -1.90
CA ASP A 22 -11.17 2.26 -2.93
C ASP A 22 -12.70 2.35 -2.91
N ALA A 23 -13.20 3.52 -3.31
CA ALA A 23 -14.63 3.84 -3.21
C ALA A 23 -15.48 3.15 -4.27
N ASP A 24 -14.86 2.58 -5.31
CA ASP A 24 -15.49 1.92 -6.45
C ASP A 24 -15.48 0.38 -6.36
N ILE A 25 -15.31 -0.15 -5.14
CA ILE A 25 -15.31 -1.59 -4.85
C ILE A 25 -16.73 -2.13 -4.59
N TRP A 26 -16.98 -3.37 -5.00
CA TRP A 26 -18.19 -4.13 -4.68
C TRP A 26 -17.89 -5.36 -3.81
N PHE A 27 -18.65 -5.54 -2.71
CA PHE A 27 -18.53 -6.69 -1.82
C PHE A 27 -19.47 -7.83 -2.24
N CYS A 28 -18.94 -8.80 -2.98
CA CYS A 28 -19.71 -9.96 -3.48
C CYS A 28 -19.72 -11.17 -2.52
N ALA A 29 -18.85 -11.20 -1.51
CA ALA A 29 -18.68 -12.37 -0.65
C ALA A 29 -19.80 -12.47 0.42
N PRO A 30 -20.20 -13.69 0.82
CA PRO A 30 -21.24 -13.89 1.83
C PRO A 30 -20.79 -13.53 3.25
N GLY A 31 -19.50 -13.27 3.46
CA GLY A 31 -18.93 -12.90 4.76
C GLY A 31 -17.75 -11.96 4.61
N PHE A 32 -17.48 -11.19 5.66
CA PHE A 32 -16.34 -10.28 5.75
C PHE A 32 -15.34 -10.84 6.75
N ASP A 33 -14.27 -11.46 6.24
CA ASP A 33 -13.27 -12.18 7.03
C ASP A 33 -11.87 -11.53 6.98
N LEU A 34 -11.71 -10.41 6.28
CA LEU A 34 -10.44 -9.70 6.08
C LEU A 34 -9.60 -9.61 7.36
N PHE A 35 -10.18 -9.12 8.45
CA PHE A 35 -9.42 -8.89 9.69
C PHE A 35 -8.99 -10.18 10.39
N SER A 36 -9.60 -11.33 10.08
CA SER A 36 -9.18 -12.62 10.60
C SER A 36 -7.89 -13.13 9.93
N GLN A 37 -7.61 -12.67 8.70
CA GLN A 37 -6.40 -12.99 7.93
C GLN A 37 -5.17 -12.19 8.37
N ILE A 38 -5.37 -11.07 9.08
CA ILE A 38 -4.27 -10.22 9.59
C ILE A 38 -3.74 -10.81 10.91
N GLY A 39 -2.70 -11.65 10.82
CA GLY A 39 -2.07 -12.31 11.96
C GLY A 39 -0.86 -11.59 12.55
N ASP A 40 -0.34 -10.57 11.88
CA ASP A 40 0.88 -9.86 12.26
C ASP A 40 0.72 -8.34 12.21
N ASP A 41 1.79 -7.66 12.63
CA ASP A 41 1.86 -6.20 12.73
C ASP A 41 2.48 -5.59 11.47
N ARG A 42 1.92 -5.86 10.29
CA ARG A 42 2.37 -5.28 9.00
C ARG A 42 1.23 -4.59 8.27
N ILE A 43 1.56 -3.87 7.20
CA ILE A 43 0.58 -3.48 6.20
C ILE A 43 0.28 -4.70 5.33
N HIS A 44 -0.99 -4.91 5.00
CA HIS A 44 -1.50 -6.01 4.22
C HIS A 44 -2.12 -5.45 2.94
N ALA A 45 -1.67 -5.94 1.79
CA ALA A 45 -2.18 -5.53 0.49
C ALA A 45 -2.42 -6.75 -0.40
N CYS A 46 -3.23 -6.58 -1.44
CA CYS A 46 -3.43 -7.63 -2.43
C CYS A 46 -2.35 -7.56 -3.52
N PRO A 47 -1.95 -8.71 -4.08
CA PRO A 47 -1.17 -8.70 -5.31
C PRO A 47 -2.00 -8.08 -6.44
N ASP A 48 -1.32 -7.38 -7.34
CA ASP A 48 -1.88 -6.92 -8.59
C ASP A 48 -1.58 -7.96 -9.69
N PRO A 49 -2.59 -8.52 -10.37
CA PRO A 49 -2.37 -9.47 -11.46
C PRO A 49 -1.66 -8.85 -12.68
N LEU A 50 -1.52 -7.53 -12.75
CA LEU A 50 -0.80 -6.82 -13.79
C LEU A 50 0.15 -5.78 -13.22
N PHE A 51 1.44 -5.88 -13.56
CA PHE A 51 2.33 -4.74 -13.36
C PHE A 51 1.89 -3.59 -14.29
N CYS A 52 1.40 -2.50 -13.70
CA CYS A 52 1.00 -1.31 -14.44
C CYS A 52 2.10 -0.25 -14.40
N THR A 53 2.38 0.39 -15.54
CA THR A 53 3.46 1.39 -15.64
C THR A 53 3.24 2.62 -14.78
N PHE A 54 1.99 2.89 -14.35
CA PHE A 54 1.70 4.00 -13.42
C PHE A 54 2.43 3.86 -12.08
N VAL A 55 2.84 2.65 -11.68
CA VAL A 55 3.58 2.40 -10.43
C VAL A 55 4.99 2.98 -10.46
N VAL A 56 5.52 3.28 -11.65
CA VAL A 56 6.88 3.83 -11.83
C VAL A 56 6.87 5.22 -12.46
N THR A 57 5.74 5.68 -12.99
CA THR A 57 5.57 7.03 -13.52
C THR A 57 5.94 8.13 -12.50
N PRO A 58 5.63 8.00 -11.20
CA PRO A 58 6.02 9.01 -10.22
C PRO A 58 7.53 9.12 -9.99
N LEU A 59 8.35 8.16 -10.43
CA LEU A 59 9.78 8.15 -10.13
C LEU A 59 10.56 9.14 -11.02
N ILE A 60 11.15 10.16 -10.40
CA ILE A 60 11.96 11.19 -11.05
C ILE A 60 13.31 11.37 -10.34
N GLY A 61 14.10 12.33 -10.82
CA GLY A 61 15.33 12.76 -10.14
C GLY A 61 16.50 11.79 -10.27
N GLU A 62 17.60 12.13 -9.60
CA GLU A 62 18.87 11.40 -9.67
C GLU A 62 18.77 9.97 -9.11
N ARG A 63 17.85 9.76 -8.14
CA ARG A 63 17.64 8.46 -7.51
C ARG A 63 16.62 7.58 -8.22
N ARG A 64 16.10 7.99 -9.38
CA ARG A 64 15.06 7.27 -10.12
C ARG A 64 15.36 5.79 -10.30
N ASP A 65 16.56 5.44 -10.79
CA ASP A 65 16.91 4.04 -11.07
C ASP A 65 17.05 3.21 -9.79
N HIS A 66 17.47 3.84 -8.68
CA HIS A 66 17.48 3.19 -7.38
C HIS A 66 16.05 2.89 -6.91
N HIS A 67 15.15 3.86 -6.99
CA HIS A 67 13.73 3.65 -6.63
C HIS A 67 13.03 2.66 -7.57
N TRP A 68 13.41 2.62 -8.85
CA TRP A 68 12.91 1.63 -9.80
C TRP A 68 13.21 0.21 -9.32
N ARG A 69 14.46 -0.08 -8.95
CA ARG A 69 14.84 -1.41 -8.46
C ARG A 69 14.05 -1.80 -7.21
N LEU A 70 13.82 -0.86 -6.30
CA LEU A 70 13.00 -1.11 -5.11
C LEU A 70 11.55 -1.41 -5.48
N VAL A 71 10.94 -0.59 -6.34
CA VAL A 71 9.53 -0.68 -6.67
C VAL A 71 9.22 -1.88 -7.58
N VAL A 72 10.13 -2.24 -8.47
CA VAL A 72 9.91 -3.30 -9.46
C VAL A 72 10.58 -4.59 -9.01
N ASP A 73 11.91 -4.59 -8.89
CA ASP A 73 12.68 -5.81 -8.73
C ASP A 73 12.52 -6.40 -7.34
N GLU A 74 12.68 -5.59 -6.28
CA GLU A 74 12.59 -6.07 -4.89
C GLU A 74 11.18 -6.51 -4.52
N VAL A 75 10.14 -5.76 -4.92
CA VAL A 75 8.75 -6.14 -4.67
C VAL A 75 8.39 -7.41 -5.42
N SER A 76 8.77 -7.52 -6.70
CA SER A 76 8.52 -8.73 -7.49
C SER A 76 9.25 -9.95 -6.91
N ALA A 77 10.51 -9.78 -6.49
CA ALA A 77 11.26 -10.85 -5.84
C ALA A 77 10.62 -11.33 -4.53
N ARG A 78 9.98 -10.41 -3.79
CA ARG A 78 9.35 -10.71 -2.51
C ARG A 78 7.96 -11.31 -2.62
N HIS A 79 7.15 -10.82 -3.54
CA HIS A 79 5.72 -11.11 -3.61
C HIS A 79 5.29 -11.83 -4.89
N GLY A 80 6.23 -12.06 -5.83
CA GLY A 80 5.95 -12.71 -7.11
C GLY A 80 5.27 -11.79 -8.14
N GLY A 81 5.10 -10.50 -7.83
CA GLY A 81 4.44 -9.52 -8.69
C GLY A 81 4.25 -8.16 -8.02
N ALA A 82 3.48 -7.28 -8.68
CA ALA A 82 3.11 -5.97 -8.17
C ALA A 82 2.05 -6.07 -7.05
N LEU A 83 1.85 -4.96 -6.35
CA LEU A 83 0.80 -4.78 -5.35
C LEU A 83 -0.22 -3.75 -5.82
N GLN A 84 -1.46 -3.85 -5.36
CA GLN A 84 -2.50 -2.84 -5.62
C GLN A 84 -2.94 -2.15 -4.33
N ALA A 85 -3.13 -0.83 -4.41
CA ALA A 85 -3.53 0.00 -3.28
C ALA A 85 -5.05 0.09 -3.04
N GLY A 86 -5.87 -0.54 -3.89
CA GLY A 86 -7.34 -0.50 -3.76
C GLY A 86 -7.91 -1.21 -2.52
N LEU A 87 -7.08 -2.02 -1.86
CA LEU A 87 -7.32 -2.52 -0.51
C LEU A 87 -5.99 -2.55 0.23
N VAL A 88 -5.90 -1.77 1.30
CA VAL A 88 -4.78 -1.81 2.23
C VAL A 88 -5.33 -1.95 3.64
N ALA A 89 -4.83 -2.91 4.40
CA ALA A 89 -5.24 -3.15 5.77
C ALA A 89 -4.05 -3.30 6.70
N GLY A 90 -4.26 -3.15 8.00
CA GLY A 90 -3.19 -3.29 8.97
C GLY A 90 -3.66 -3.03 10.38
N THR A 91 -2.77 -3.27 11.33
CA THR A 91 -2.95 -2.86 12.72
C THR A 91 -2.78 -1.35 12.88
N ALA A 92 -3.24 -0.79 14.00
CA ALA A 92 -3.00 0.61 14.34
C ALA A 92 -1.50 0.97 14.37
N ASP A 93 -0.66 0.06 14.84
CA ASP A 93 0.80 0.27 14.92
C ASP A 93 1.46 0.22 13.54
N ALA A 94 1.06 -0.71 12.68
CA ALA A 94 1.52 -0.76 11.28
C ALA A 94 1.12 0.51 10.52
N TRP A 95 -0.11 1.00 10.69
CA TRP A 95 -0.55 2.29 10.12
C TRP A 95 0.29 3.46 10.62
N THR A 96 0.66 3.47 11.90
CA THR A 96 1.52 4.52 12.48
C THR A 96 2.91 4.54 11.84
N ARG A 97 3.53 3.38 11.64
CA ARG A 97 4.83 3.29 10.96
C ARG A 97 4.74 3.66 9.49
N TYR A 98 3.71 3.17 8.80
CA TYR A 98 3.48 3.49 7.40
C TYR A 98 3.23 4.99 7.19
N ALA A 99 2.53 5.66 8.10
CA ALA A 99 2.38 7.11 8.07
C ALA A 99 3.72 7.86 8.17
N GLY A 100 4.69 7.35 8.95
CA GLY A 100 6.06 7.87 8.97
C GLY A 100 6.71 7.79 7.58
N HIS A 101 6.66 6.61 6.97
CA HIS A 101 7.17 6.37 5.61
C HIS A 101 6.50 7.28 4.56
N LEU A 102 5.18 7.46 4.63
CA LEU A 102 4.47 8.36 3.73
C LEU A 102 4.95 9.81 3.87
N ARG A 103 5.17 10.30 5.09
CA ARG A 103 5.71 11.66 5.31
C ARG A 103 7.11 11.80 4.70
N ASP A 104 7.97 10.81 4.85
CA ASP A 104 9.32 10.81 4.26
C ASP A 104 9.26 10.79 2.72
N CYS A 105 8.31 10.07 2.13
CA CYS A 105 8.10 10.07 0.68
C CYS A 105 7.54 11.41 0.19
N ILE A 106 6.54 11.97 0.88
CA ILE A 106 5.93 13.27 0.55
C ILE A 106 6.98 14.39 0.61
N ALA A 107 7.86 14.39 1.61
CA ALA A 107 8.93 15.37 1.74
C ALA A 107 9.93 15.38 0.56
N ARG A 108 9.92 14.33 -0.27
CA ARG A 108 10.78 14.17 -1.46
C ARG A 108 10.05 14.41 -2.79
N ILE A 109 8.77 14.80 -2.74
CA ILE A 109 8.04 15.23 -3.93
C ILE A 109 8.71 16.48 -4.52
N GLY A 110 8.89 16.51 -5.83
CA GLY A 110 9.65 17.51 -6.58
C GLY A 110 11.15 17.21 -6.68
N THR A 111 11.67 16.24 -5.93
CA THR A 111 13.08 15.80 -6.00
C THR A 111 13.19 14.38 -6.52
N ASP A 112 12.61 13.42 -5.80
CA ASP A 112 12.65 11.99 -6.14
C ASP A 112 11.31 11.51 -6.73
N PHE A 113 10.22 12.23 -6.46
CA PHE A 113 8.87 11.85 -6.87
C PHE A 113 8.11 13.00 -7.53
N GLN A 114 7.31 12.69 -8.55
CA GLN A 114 6.33 13.60 -9.13
C GLN A 114 4.94 13.27 -8.58
N GLU A 115 4.18 14.30 -8.19
CA GLU A 115 2.77 14.15 -7.81
C GLU A 115 1.93 13.84 -9.06
N CYS A 116 1.61 12.56 -9.27
CA CYS A 116 0.75 12.09 -10.34
C CYS A 116 0.00 10.82 -9.95
N PHE A 117 -0.91 10.38 -10.83
CA PHE A 117 -1.63 9.12 -10.68
C PHE A 117 -0.67 7.95 -10.43
N GLY A 118 -0.98 7.12 -9.42
CA GLY A 118 -0.16 5.97 -9.03
C GLY A 118 0.89 6.22 -7.94
N ILE A 119 1.01 7.46 -7.42
CA ILE A 119 1.99 7.80 -6.38
C ILE A 119 1.78 7.05 -5.05
N ASP A 120 0.52 6.81 -4.69
CA ASP A 120 0.13 6.02 -3.53
C ASP A 120 0.60 4.56 -3.64
N THR A 121 0.36 3.94 -4.79
CA THR A 121 0.81 2.58 -5.10
C THR A 121 2.33 2.53 -5.16
N THR A 122 2.99 3.56 -5.69
CA THR A 122 4.45 3.69 -5.68
C THR A 122 5.01 3.70 -4.26
N PHE A 123 4.40 4.49 -3.37
CA PHE A 123 4.82 4.56 -1.97
C PHE A 123 4.54 3.26 -1.21
N LEU A 124 3.45 2.55 -1.54
CA LEU A 124 3.19 1.20 -1.04
C LEU A 124 4.29 0.22 -1.46
N HIS A 125 4.76 0.26 -2.71
CA HIS A 125 5.85 -0.58 -3.18
C HIS A 125 7.18 -0.26 -2.47
N LEU A 126 7.49 1.02 -2.25
CA LEU A 126 8.69 1.42 -1.49
C LEU A 126 8.63 0.96 -0.02
N TRP A 127 7.44 0.92 0.58
CA TRP A 127 7.24 0.35 1.92
C TRP A 127 7.37 -1.17 1.90
N SER A 128 6.74 -1.82 0.92
CA SER A 128 6.84 -3.26 0.71
C SER A 128 8.28 -3.68 0.56
N ALA A 129 9.11 -2.96 -0.20
CA ALA A 129 10.54 -3.23 -0.39
C ALA A 129 11.35 -3.27 0.93
N GLN A 130 10.89 -2.63 2.00
CA GLN A 130 11.52 -2.65 3.34
C GLN A 130 11.17 -3.89 4.18
N GLY A 131 10.15 -4.66 3.80
CA GLY A 131 9.78 -5.93 4.45
C GLY A 131 8.53 -5.83 5.31
N GLU A 132 7.94 -4.64 5.34
CA GLU A 132 6.84 -4.26 6.23
C GLU A 132 5.46 -4.48 5.59
N THR A 133 5.39 -5.30 4.53
CA THR A 133 4.14 -5.67 3.86
C THR A 133 3.93 -7.19 3.83
N ALA A 134 2.70 -7.62 4.03
CA ALA A 134 2.21 -8.98 3.87
C ALA A 134 1.12 -9.04 2.80
N LEU A 135 0.88 -10.24 2.25
CA LEU A 135 -0.14 -10.43 1.22
C LEU A 135 -1.47 -10.87 1.83
N LEU A 136 -2.54 -10.25 1.34
CA LEU A 136 -3.90 -10.76 1.47
C LEU A 136 -4.18 -11.76 0.34
N ASP A 137 -5.20 -12.58 0.53
CA ASP A 137 -5.73 -13.41 -0.56
C ASP A 137 -6.20 -12.50 -1.72
N PRO A 138 -5.81 -12.76 -2.97
CA PRO A 138 -6.25 -11.97 -4.13
C PRO A 138 -7.77 -11.79 -4.25
N VAL A 139 -8.56 -12.72 -3.70
CA VAL A 139 -10.03 -12.63 -3.70
C VAL A 139 -10.55 -11.41 -2.92
N GLN A 140 -9.76 -10.87 -1.99
CA GLN A 140 -10.13 -9.70 -1.17
C GLN A 140 -10.12 -8.40 -1.99
N ASN A 141 -9.40 -8.36 -3.10
CA ASN A 141 -9.39 -7.22 -4.02
C ASN A 141 -9.24 -7.70 -5.47
N PHE A 142 -10.28 -8.39 -5.94
CA PHE A 142 -10.32 -8.94 -7.27
C PHE A 142 -10.68 -7.88 -8.31
N VAL A 143 -9.81 -7.68 -9.30
CA VAL A 143 -10.08 -6.85 -10.47
C VAL A 143 -10.56 -7.77 -11.60
N SER A 144 -11.84 -7.68 -11.96
CA SER A 144 -12.34 -8.32 -13.19
C SER A 144 -11.80 -7.55 -14.38
N LYS A 145 -10.94 -8.18 -15.19
CA LYS A 145 -10.62 -7.66 -16.53
C LYS A 145 -11.80 -7.82 -17.48
#